data_AF-A0A7M1QW79-F1
#
_entry.id   AF-A0A7M1QW79-F1
#
_cell.length_a   1.000
_cell.length_b   1.000
_cell.length_c   1.000
_cell.angle_alpha   90.00
_cell.angle_beta   90.00
_cell.angle_gamma   90.00
#
_symmetry.space_group_name_H-M   'P 1'
#
loop_
_entity.id
_entity.type
_entity.pdbx_description
1 polymer ?
#
loop_
_entity_poly.entity_id
_entity_poly.type
_entity_poly.pdbx_seq_one_letter_code
_entity_poly.pdbx_strand_id
1 'polypeptide(L)'
;MFRKLVAIVALCLVLAACSASGSGLGSVSGSGSRSVAGHGDGSGRPSDSSPRELTVFAAASLNAAFPEISRKLFEPRHPGVKVRFSFEGSSSLAEKILAGAPADVFASANKKNMEKVGEAALSPAEFTKNTLRLIVPRGNPAGVSDLASANAAKLVVCAPQVPCGAVTAKVAEQFGLSLSPVSQEQSVTDVRTKVESGEADAGLAYFTDALLAGEKVEVVDVGGIVDIGTAYMLAALSDAPNVHGAKDFVEAVMSPEGQEILARYGFGSSGSVAGK
;
A
#
# COMPACT_ATOMS: atom_id res chain seq x y z
N MET A 1 36.75 26.40 -26.39
CA MET A 1 38.12 26.51 -25.86
C MET A 1 38.02 26.76 -24.35
N PHE A 2 38.78 25.98 -23.55
CA PHE A 2 39.00 26.04 -22.08
C PHE A 2 37.78 25.72 -21.18
N ARG A 3 37.64 24.49 -20.63
CA ARG A 3 38.37 23.77 -19.52
C ARG A 3 37.53 23.82 -18.23
N LYS A 4 36.68 22.81 -17.97
CA LYS A 4 36.88 21.67 -17.02
C LYS A 4 37.49 22.07 -15.67
N LEU A 5 36.69 22.00 -14.59
CA LEU A 5 37.17 21.71 -13.24
C LEU A 5 36.38 20.52 -12.66
N VAL A 6 37.11 19.48 -12.32
CA VAL A 6 36.69 18.26 -11.62
C VAL A 6 37.15 18.42 -10.17
N ALA A 7 36.28 18.20 -9.20
CA ALA A 7 36.67 18.09 -7.80
C ALA A 7 36.48 16.63 -7.34
N ILE A 8 37.60 15.95 -7.13
CA ILE A 8 37.73 14.64 -6.49
C ILE A 8 37.95 14.92 -5.00
N VAL A 9 37.16 14.32 -4.12
CA VAL A 9 37.48 14.22 -2.69
C VAL A 9 37.69 12.75 -2.35
N ALA A 10 38.92 12.43 -1.99
CA ALA A 10 39.38 11.11 -1.60
C ALA A 10 39.48 10.99 -0.06
N LEU A 11 38.96 9.87 0.43
CA LEU A 11 39.57 8.93 1.38
C LEU A 11 40.17 9.44 2.70
N CYS A 12 39.65 8.93 3.82
CA CYS A 12 40.44 8.56 4.99
C CYS A 12 39.78 7.36 5.71
N LEU A 13 40.38 6.17 5.57
CA LEU A 13 40.21 5.01 6.44
C LEU A 13 40.96 5.26 7.75
N VAL A 14 40.37 4.93 8.90
CA VAL A 14 41.11 4.69 10.15
C VAL A 14 40.69 3.34 10.70
N LEU A 15 41.63 2.39 10.64
CA LEU A 15 41.64 1.13 11.36
C LEU A 15 42.23 1.38 12.76
N ALA A 16 41.55 0.93 13.80
CA ALA A 16 42.12 0.79 15.14
C ALA A 16 41.92 -0.64 15.62
N ALA A 17 43.02 -1.39 15.65
CA ALA A 17 43.15 -2.69 16.30
C ALA A 17 44.03 -2.50 17.54
N CYS A 18 43.58 -2.99 18.70
CA CYS A 18 44.43 -3.23 19.85
C CYS A 18 43.98 -4.51 20.57
N SER A 19 44.91 -5.46 20.62
CA SER A 19 44.89 -6.71 21.38
C SER A 19 45.16 -6.46 22.87
N ALA A 20 44.64 -7.32 23.76
CA ALA A 20 45.35 -7.74 24.97
C ALA A 20 44.76 -9.03 25.55
N SER A 21 45.66 -9.98 25.77
CA SER A 21 45.47 -11.30 26.35
C SER A 21 45.21 -11.26 27.86
N GLY A 22 44.54 -12.28 28.40
CA GLY A 22 44.42 -12.50 29.84
C GLY A 22 44.00 -13.94 30.15
N SER A 23 45.00 -14.79 30.39
CA SER A 23 44.87 -16.20 30.80
C SER A 23 44.28 -16.33 32.21
N GLY A 24 43.49 -17.38 32.45
CA GLY A 24 43.07 -17.78 33.79
C GLY A 24 42.44 -19.17 33.81
N LEU A 25 43.28 -20.20 33.97
CA LEU A 25 42.86 -21.54 34.38
C LEU A 25 42.42 -21.52 35.85
N GLY A 26 41.33 -22.22 36.15
CA GLY A 26 40.91 -22.53 37.51
C GLY A 26 39.87 -23.65 37.51
N SER A 27 40.32 -24.90 37.61
CA SER A 27 39.48 -26.08 37.87
C SER A 27 39.31 -26.30 39.37
N VAL A 28 38.08 -26.45 39.85
CA VAL A 28 37.77 -27.27 41.05
C VAL A 28 36.42 -27.96 40.86
N SER A 29 36.47 -29.28 41.04
CA SER A 29 35.38 -30.26 41.10
C SER A 29 34.42 -30.07 42.27
N GLY A 30 33.19 -30.59 42.18
CA GLY A 30 32.42 -30.94 43.38
C GLY A 30 30.92 -31.23 43.19
N SER A 31 30.60 -32.52 43.02
CA SER A 31 29.41 -33.25 43.52
C SER A 31 27.98 -32.69 43.40
N GLY A 32 27.22 -33.28 42.46
CA GLY A 32 26.13 -34.22 42.75
C GLY A 32 24.92 -33.78 43.59
N SER A 33 23.73 -33.85 43.00
CA SER A 33 22.57 -34.57 43.55
C SER A 33 21.45 -34.72 42.52
N ARG A 34 20.94 -35.95 42.41
CA ARG A 34 19.74 -36.35 41.67
C ARG A 34 18.49 -35.99 42.48
N SER A 35 17.42 -35.52 41.82
CA SER A 35 16.04 -35.77 42.27
C SER A 35 15.07 -35.59 41.09
N VAL A 36 14.55 -36.71 40.59
CA VAL A 36 13.16 -37.20 40.75
C VAL A 36 12.17 -36.52 39.80
N ALA A 37 11.74 -37.33 38.83
CA ALA A 37 10.58 -37.10 37.99
C ALA A 37 9.29 -37.05 38.82
N GLY A 38 8.47 -36.04 38.59
CA GLY A 38 7.08 -35.97 39.01
C GLY A 38 6.21 -35.64 37.81
N HIS A 39 5.42 -36.61 37.36
CA HIS A 39 4.47 -36.51 36.25
C HIS A 39 3.36 -35.52 36.61
N GLY A 40 3.35 -34.36 35.97
CA GLY A 40 2.19 -33.49 35.92
C GLY A 40 1.40 -33.80 34.66
N ASP A 41 0.27 -34.48 34.82
CA ASP A 41 -0.72 -34.69 33.76
C ASP A 41 -1.43 -33.36 33.48
N GLY A 42 -0.74 -32.50 32.71
CA GLY A 42 -1.29 -31.29 32.16
C GLY A 42 -1.83 -31.62 30.78
N SER A 43 -3.14 -31.81 30.68
CA SER A 43 -3.88 -31.78 29.42
C SER A 43 -3.73 -30.39 28.78
N GLY A 44 -2.56 -30.14 28.19
CA GLY A 44 -2.29 -28.99 27.36
C GLY A 44 -3.14 -29.13 26.12
N ARG A 45 -4.17 -28.28 26.01
CA ARG A 45 -4.80 -27.95 24.74
C ARG A 45 -3.66 -27.73 23.72
N PRO A 46 -3.70 -28.29 22.50
CA PRO A 46 -2.68 -28.01 21.51
C PRO A 46 -2.63 -26.48 21.38
N SER A 47 -1.51 -25.88 21.79
CA SER A 47 -1.26 -24.49 21.52
C SER A 47 -1.14 -24.39 20.01
N ASP A 48 -2.13 -23.78 19.36
CA ASP A 48 -2.03 -23.40 17.95
C ASP A 48 -0.69 -22.69 17.77
N SER A 49 0.26 -23.39 17.16
CA SER A 49 1.60 -22.90 16.89
C SER A 49 1.62 -22.07 15.61
N SER A 50 0.49 -21.44 15.27
CA SER A 50 0.44 -20.45 14.20
C SER A 50 1.31 -19.26 14.61
N PRO A 51 2.16 -18.74 13.72
CA PRO A 51 2.98 -17.60 14.04
C PRO A 51 2.12 -16.45 14.55
N ARG A 52 2.58 -15.82 15.64
CA ARG A 52 1.86 -14.70 16.27
C ARG A 52 1.99 -13.39 15.50
N GLU A 53 2.50 -13.42 14.29
CA GLU A 53 2.69 -12.25 13.45
C GLU A 53 2.13 -12.52 12.04
N LEU A 54 1.53 -11.50 11.44
CA LEU A 54 1.07 -11.49 10.05
C LEU A 54 1.69 -10.26 9.37
N THR A 55 2.57 -10.48 8.41
CA THR A 55 3.25 -9.43 7.64
C THR A 55 2.53 -9.17 6.33
N VAL A 56 1.96 -7.98 6.19
CA VAL A 56 1.22 -7.56 5.01
C VAL A 56 2.02 -6.51 4.25
N PHE A 57 2.46 -6.85 3.03
CA PHE A 57 3.05 -5.91 2.10
C PHE A 57 1.94 -5.31 1.24
N ALA A 58 1.69 -4.02 1.41
CA ALA A 58 0.56 -3.35 0.76
C ALA A 58 1.01 -2.06 0.08
N ALA A 59 0.40 -1.77 -1.08
CA ALA A 59 0.57 -0.48 -1.74
C ALA A 59 0.33 0.68 -0.77
N ALA A 60 1.14 1.73 -0.85
CA ALA A 60 1.06 2.87 0.07
C ALA A 60 -0.33 3.52 0.16
N SER A 61 -1.12 3.50 -0.92
CA SER A 61 -2.49 4.00 -0.95
C SER A 61 -3.45 3.25 -0.01
N LEU A 62 -3.12 2.03 0.41
CA LEU A 62 -3.94 1.19 1.31
C LEU A 62 -3.69 1.46 2.80
N ASN A 63 -2.74 2.36 3.14
CA ASN A 63 -2.30 2.61 4.52
C ASN A 63 -3.43 3.05 5.47
N ALA A 64 -4.47 3.72 4.95
CA ALA A 64 -5.61 4.10 5.78
C ALA A 64 -6.64 2.95 5.95
N ALA A 65 -6.91 2.20 4.89
CA ALA A 65 -7.97 1.19 4.87
C ALA A 65 -7.59 -0.13 5.54
N PHE A 66 -6.39 -0.64 5.27
CA PHE A 66 -5.96 -1.97 5.74
C PHE A 66 -5.85 -2.07 7.27
N PRO A 67 -5.37 -1.05 8.01
CA PRO A 67 -5.41 -1.07 9.47
C PRO A 67 -6.83 -1.07 10.04
N GLU A 68 -7.80 -0.40 9.39
CA GLU A 68 -9.20 -0.48 9.81
C GLU A 68 -9.78 -1.88 9.58
N ILE A 69 -9.54 -2.47 8.40
CA ILE A 69 -9.94 -3.85 8.08
C ILE A 69 -9.35 -4.83 9.11
N SER A 70 -8.04 -4.72 9.37
CA SER A 70 -7.35 -5.56 10.37
C SER A 70 -8.05 -5.52 11.72
N ARG A 71 -8.21 -4.32 12.27
CA ARG A 71 -8.76 -4.10 13.61
C ARG A 71 -10.23 -4.50 13.73
N LYS A 72 -11.03 -4.31 12.68
CA LYS A 72 -12.47 -4.57 12.71
C LYS A 72 -12.85 -6.00 12.35
N LEU A 73 -12.13 -6.62 11.41
CA LEU A 73 -12.54 -7.87 10.77
C LEU A 73 -11.59 -9.04 11.04
N PHE A 74 -10.28 -8.77 11.15
CA PHE A 74 -9.27 -9.81 11.34
C PHE A 74 -8.93 -10.04 12.83
N GLU A 75 -8.40 -9.03 13.51
CA GLU A 75 -7.92 -9.13 14.90
C GLU A 75 -8.94 -9.72 15.89
N PRO A 76 -10.25 -9.41 15.83
CA PRO A 76 -11.25 -10.02 16.73
C PRO A 76 -11.37 -11.54 16.59
N ARG A 77 -11.03 -12.10 15.42
CA ARG A 77 -11.07 -13.53 15.12
C ARG A 77 -9.72 -14.22 15.36
N HIS A 78 -8.64 -13.45 15.51
CA HIS A 78 -7.27 -13.95 15.65
C HIS A 78 -6.58 -13.37 16.91
N PRO A 79 -7.09 -13.66 18.12
CA PRO A 79 -6.53 -13.13 19.34
C PRO A 79 -5.07 -13.57 19.50
N GLY A 80 -4.17 -12.60 19.69
CA GLY A 80 -2.74 -12.83 19.86
C GLY A 80 -1.91 -12.86 18.57
N VAL A 81 -2.54 -12.71 17.40
CA VAL A 81 -1.83 -12.44 16.14
C VAL A 81 -1.65 -10.93 15.97
N LYS A 82 -0.41 -10.48 15.79
CA LYS A 82 -0.06 -9.09 15.53
C LYS A 82 0.09 -8.86 14.03
N VAL A 83 -0.71 -7.96 13.47
CA VAL A 83 -0.55 -7.58 12.05
C VAL A 83 0.53 -6.49 11.93
N ARG A 84 1.47 -6.70 11.01
CA ARG A 84 2.50 -5.73 10.63
C ARG A 84 2.33 -5.35 9.17
N PHE A 85 2.22 -4.06 8.92
CA PHE A 85 2.13 -3.55 7.57
C PHE A 85 3.46 -2.97 7.10
N SER A 86 3.79 -3.24 5.84
CA SER A 86 4.78 -2.48 5.07
C SER A 86 4.06 -1.77 3.92
N PHE A 87 3.98 -0.44 4.00
CA PHE A 87 3.29 0.39 3.02
C PHE A 87 4.29 1.12 2.13
N GLU A 88 4.45 0.65 0.89
CA GLU A 88 5.43 1.20 -0.06
C GLU A 88 4.91 1.12 -1.51
N GLY A 89 5.74 1.51 -2.48
CA GLY A 89 5.44 1.30 -3.89
C GLY A 89 5.36 -0.19 -4.24
N SER A 90 4.30 -0.62 -4.95
CA SER A 90 4.08 -2.03 -5.25
C SER A 90 5.20 -2.70 -6.05
N SER A 91 5.98 -1.93 -6.83
CA SER A 91 7.18 -2.45 -7.50
C SER A 91 8.28 -2.81 -6.51
N SER A 92 8.56 -1.93 -5.54
CA SER A 92 9.58 -2.15 -4.51
C SER A 92 9.18 -3.29 -3.58
N LEU A 93 7.89 -3.41 -3.23
CA LEU A 93 7.39 -4.54 -2.45
C LEU A 93 7.50 -5.87 -3.22
N ALA A 94 7.18 -5.89 -4.51
CA ALA A 94 7.38 -7.07 -5.35
C ALA A 94 8.85 -7.48 -5.45
N GLU A 95 9.76 -6.50 -5.60
CA GLU A 95 11.21 -6.73 -5.59
C GLU A 95 11.69 -7.31 -4.25
N LYS A 96 11.15 -6.85 -3.11
CA LYS A 96 11.46 -7.41 -1.79
C LYS A 96 10.98 -8.86 -1.66
N ILE A 97 9.78 -9.17 -2.13
CA ILE A 97 9.25 -10.55 -2.13
C ILE A 97 10.16 -11.46 -2.97
N LEU A 98 10.54 -11.02 -4.18
CA LEU A 98 11.46 -11.76 -5.05
C LEU A 98 12.86 -11.92 -4.46
N ALA A 99 13.29 -10.98 -3.62
CA ALA A 99 14.54 -11.06 -2.86
C ALA A 99 14.43 -11.91 -1.58
N GLY A 100 13.28 -12.52 -1.30
CA GLY A 100 13.06 -13.40 -0.16
C GLY A 100 12.69 -12.69 1.14
N ALA A 101 12.24 -11.43 1.09
CA ALA A 101 11.72 -10.77 2.28
C ALA A 101 10.46 -11.50 2.77
N PRO A 102 10.37 -11.83 4.08
CA PRO A 102 9.22 -12.56 4.61
C PRO A 102 7.98 -11.68 4.57
N ALA A 103 6.96 -12.13 3.85
CA ALA A 103 5.64 -11.53 3.81
C ALA A 103 4.58 -12.64 3.72
N ASP A 104 3.42 -12.40 4.30
CA ASP A 104 2.29 -13.32 4.31
C ASP A 104 1.26 -12.96 3.25
N VAL A 105 1.03 -11.66 3.05
CA VAL A 105 0.05 -11.11 2.11
C VAL A 105 0.70 -10.04 1.25
N PHE A 106 0.40 -10.05 -0.05
CA PHE A 106 0.78 -8.97 -0.97
C PHE A 106 -0.47 -8.31 -1.57
N ALA A 107 -0.59 -7.00 -1.39
CA ALA A 107 -1.63 -6.16 -1.99
C ALA A 107 -0.99 -5.12 -2.92
N SER A 108 -1.12 -5.34 -4.22
CA SER A 108 -0.52 -4.54 -5.29
C SER A 108 -1.50 -3.54 -5.88
N ALA A 109 -1.03 -2.34 -6.20
CA ALA A 109 -1.81 -1.31 -6.90
C ALA A 109 -2.03 -1.60 -8.39
N ASN A 110 -1.45 -2.68 -8.94
CA ASN A 110 -1.70 -3.11 -10.32
C ASN A 110 -1.39 -4.60 -10.55
N LYS A 111 -1.97 -5.13 -11.63
CA LYS A 111 -1.73 -6.49 -12.10
C LYS A 111 -0.28 -6.78 -12.46
N LYS A 112 0.40 -5.85 -13.14
CA LYS A 112 1.79 -6.04 -13.59
C LYS A 112 2.75 -6.38 -12.44
N ASN A 113 2.63 -5.71 -11.29
CA ASN A 113 3.48 -5.99 -10.14
C ASN A 113 3.06 -7.29 -9.41
N MET A 114 1.78 -7.68 -9.48
CA MET A 114 1.34 -9.00 -9.00
C MET A 114 1.89 -10.13 -9.89
N GLU A 115 1.87 -9.93 -11.22
CA GLU A 115 2.44 -10.89 -12.17
C GLU A 115 3.96 -11.08 -11.98
N LYS A 116 4.69 -10.05 -11.51
CA LYS A 116 6.12 -10.17 -11.19
C LYS A 116 6.41 -11.19 -10.09
N VAL A 117 5.56 -11.29 -9.07
CA VAL A 117 5.76 -12.27 -7.98
C VAL A 117 5.30 -13.68 -8.37
N GLY A 118 4.61 -13.82 -9.50
CA GLY A 118 4.35 -15.10 -10.16
C GLY A 118 3.69 -16.13 -9.24
N GLU A 119 4.28 -17.33 -9.21
CA GLU A 119 3.78 -18.48 -8.44
C GLU A 119 3.79 -18.25 -6.91
N ALA A 120 4.55 -17.27 -6.43
CA ALA A 120 4.52 -16.92 -5.01
C ALA A 120 3.16 -16.33 -4.60
N ALA A 121 2.40 -15.71 -5.52
CA ALA A 121 1.05 -15.23 -5.23
C ALA A 121 0.03 -16.35 -5.42
N LEU A 122 -0.55 -16.81 -4.32
CA LEU A 122 -1.60 -17.83 -4.34
C LEU A 122 -2.95 -17.21 -4.68
N SER A 123 -3.56 -17.70 -5.77
CA SER A 123 -4.91 -17.31 -6.22
C SER A 123 -5.12 -15.78 -6.24
N PRO A 124 -4.27 -15.00 -6.94
CA PRO A 124 -4.35 -13.55 -6.92
C PRO A 124 -5.70 -13.07 -7.48
N ALA A 125 -6.38 -12.21 -6.73
CA ALA A 125 -7.69 -11.69 -7.08
C ALA A 125 -7.68 -10.17 -7.18
N GLU A 126 -8.47 -9.63 -8.11
CA GLU A 126 -8.79 -8.21 -8.09
C GLU A 126 -9.74 -7.95 -6.92
N PHE A 127 -9.31 -7.14 -5.94
CA PHE A 127 -10.11 -6.89 -4.73
C PHE A 127 -10.69 -5.49 -4.69
N THR A 128 -10.13 -4.56 -5.46
CA THR A 128 -10.60 -3.18 -5.50
C THR A 128 -10.04 -2.42 -6.69
N LYS A 129 -10.54 -1.21 -6.94
CA LYS A 129 -10.00 -0.28 -7.95
C LYS A 129 -9.71 1.06 -7.32
N ASN A 130 -8.57 1.68 -7.65
CA ASN A 130 -8.42 3.11 -7.37
C ASN A 130 -8.91 3.91 -8.56
N THR A 131 -9.65 4.97 -8.27
CA THR A 131 -10.47 5.71 -9.24
C THR A 131 -10.18 7.20 -9.11
N LEU A 132 -10.02 7.86 -10.26
CA LEU A 132 -9.85 9.31 -10.25
C LEU A 132 -11.15 9.98 -9.81
N ARG A 133 -11.02 11.18 -9.27
CA ARG A 133 -12.10 12.07 -8.87
C ARG A 133 -11.71 13.47 -9.28
N LEU A 134 -12.73 14.24 -9.61
CA LEU A 134 -12.59 15.66 -9.79
C LEU A 134 -12.48 16.29 -8.40
N ILE A 135 -11.41 17.02 -8.17
CA ILE A 135 -11.17 17.77 -6.94
C ILE A 135 -11.14 19.26 -7.25
N VAL A 136 -11.60 20.06 -6.29
CA VAL A 136 -11.64 21.53 -6.35
C VAL A 136 -11.14 22.11 -5.03
N PRO A 137 -10.67 23.37 -4.98
CA PRO A 137 -10.36 24.03 -3.71
C PRO A 137 -11.60 24.09 -2.81
N ARG A 138 -11.40 24.14 -1.49
CA ARG A 138 -12.48 24.32 -0.53
C ARG A 138 -13.40 25.49 -0.93
N GLY A 139 -14.71 25.26 -0.87
CA GLY A 139 -15.76 26.20 -1.23
C GLY A 139 -16.01 26.31 -2.74
N ASN A 140 -15.26 25.58 -3.56
CA ASN A 140 -15.38 25.54 -5.02
C ASN A 140 -15.55 26.94 -5.66
N PRO A 141 -14.56 27.85 -5.55
CA PRO A 141 -14.72 29.25 -5.98
C PRO A 141 -15.01 29.42 -7.48
N ALA A 142 -14.59 28.45 -8.30
CA ALA A 142 -14.81 28.45 -9.73
C ALA A 142 -16.16 27.83 -10.16
N GLY A 143 -16.96 27.32 -9.22
CA GLY A 143 -18.28 26.75 -9.51
C GLY A 143 -18.22 25.49 -10.38
N VAL A 144 -17.15 24.70 -10.24
CA VAL A 144 -16.94 23.48 -11.03
C VAL A 144 -17.89 22.38 -10.54
N SER A 145 -18.78 21.91 -11.42
CA SER A 145 -19.78 20.88 -11.09
C SER A 145 -19.62 19.58 -11.87
N ASP A 146 -18.81 19.60 -12.92
CA ASP A 146 -18.58 18.47 -13.81
C ASP A 146 -17.24 18.61 -14.55
N LEU A 147 -16.90 17.62 -15.39
CA LEU A 147 -15.65 17.64 -16.14
C LEU A 147 -15.61 18.75 -17.20
N ALA A 148 -16.75 19.20 -17.72
CA ALA A 148 -16.81 20.26 -18.74
C ALA A 148 -16.53 21.64 -18.14
N SER A 149 -17.17 21.97 -17.02
CA SER A 149 -16.92 23.17 -16.22
C SER A 149 -15.50 23.18 -15.65
N ALA A 150 -14.98 22.03 -15.20
CA ALA A 150 -13.57 21.90 -14.83
C ALA A 150 -12.64 22.27 -15.99
N ASN A 151 -12.92 21.73 -17.19
CA ASN A 151 -12.13 21.97 -18.39
C ASN A 151 -12.19 23.43 -18.90
N ALA A 152 -13.25 24.15 -18.56
CA ALA A 152 -13.39 25.58 -18.83
C ALA A 152 -12.69 26.47 -17.77
N ALA A 153 -12.28 25.89 -16.64
CA ALA A 153 -11.54 26.55 -15.56
C ALA A 153 -10.03 26.25 -15.65
N LYS A 154 -9.24 26.61 -14.63
CA LYS A 154 -7.83 26.22 -14.52
C LYS A 154 -7.70 24.75 -14.12
N LEU A 155 -7.95 23.85 -15.06
CA LEU A 155 -7.79 22.40 -14.87
C LEU A 155 -6.31 22.01 -14.88
N VAL A 156 -5.87 21.28 -13.86
CA VAL A 156 -4.57 20.61 -13.83
C VAL A 156 -4.78 19.11 -13.80
N VAL A 157 -4.00 18.37 -14.61
CA VAL A 157 -4.06 16.91 -14.67
C VAL A 157 -2.66 16.33 -14.58
N CYS A 158 -2.57 15.02 -14.38
CA CYS A 158 -1.31 14.33 -14.60
C CYS A 158 -0.93 14.29 -16.09
N ALA A 159 0.37 14.34 -16.38
CA ALA A 159 0.91 14.17 -17.71
C ALA A 159 0.60 12.77 -18.28
N PRO A 160 0.34 12.63 -19.59
CA PRO A 160 -0.17 11.39 -20.19
C PRO A 160 0.77 10.19 -20.03
N GLN A 161 2.07 10.42 -19.83
CA GLN A 161 3.08 9.39 -19.62
C GLN A 161 3.05 8.73 -18.23
N VAL A 162 2.39 9.34 -17.23
CA VAL A 162 2.30 8.77 -15.88
C VAL A 162 0.94 8.09 -15.67
N PRO A 163 0.81 7.11 -14.74
CA PRO A 163 -0.40 6.30 -14.61
C PRO A 163 -1.70 7.09 -14.43
N CYS A 164 -1.72 8.13 -13.60
CA CYS A 164 -2.91 8.97 -13.44
C CYS A 164 -3.26 9.75 -14.71
N GLY A 165 -2.29 10.15 -15.55
CA GLY A 165 -2.57 10.82 -16.82
C GLY A 165 -3.16 9.87 -17.86
N ALA A 166 -2.69 8.62 -17.89
CA ALA A 166 -3.29 7.59 -18.73
C ALA A 166 -4.74 7.27 -18.32
N VAL A 167 -5.05 7.29 -17.03
CA VAL A 167 -6.45 7.16 -16.55
C VAL A 167 -7.26 8.41 -16.89
N THR A 168 -6.71 9.62 -16.72
CA THR A 168 -7.36 10.87 -17.14
C THR A 168 -7.74 10.87 -18.62
N ALA A 169 -6.88 10.34 -19.49
CA ALA A 169 -7.19 10.23 -20.92
C ALA A 169 -8.42 9.33 -21.18
N LYS A 170 -8.53 8.20 -20.46
CA LYS A 170 -9.72 7.32 -20.55
C LYS A 170 -10.97 7.98 -20.00
N VAL A 171 -10.84 8.78 -18.93
CA VAL A 171 -11.95 9.60 -18.40
C VAL A 171 -12.39 10.61 -19.45
N ALA A 172 -11.47 11.33 -20.08
CA ALA A 172 -11.79 12.28 -21.14
C ALA A 172 -12.52 11.61 -22.31
N GLU A 173 -12.05 10.43 -22.74
CA GLU A 173 -12.66 9.62 -23.80
C GLU A 173 -14.09 9.17 -23.45
N GLN A 174 -14.32 8.64 -22.23
CA GLN A 174 -15.64 8.21 -21.79
C GLN A 174 -16.67 9.35 -21.84
N PHE A 175 -16.24 10.57 -21.51
CA PHE A 175 -17.10 11.75 -21.50
C PHE A 175 -17.15 12.48 -22.84
N GLY A 176 -16.43 12.00 -23.87
CA GLY A 176 -16.35 12.65 -25.18
C GLY A 176 -15.75 14.06 -25.11
N LEU A 177 -14.86 14.33 -24.14
CA LEU A 177 -14.26 15.63 -23.91
C LEU A 177 -12.80 15.65 -24.36
N SER A 178 -12.40 16.76 -25.00
CA SER A 178 -10.98 17.09 -25.20
C SER A 178 -10.52 18.01 -24.06
N LEU A 179 -9.74 17.46 -23.14
CA LEU A 179 -9.25 18.24 -22.00
C LEU A 179 -8.15 19.20 -22.44
N SER A 180 -8.22 20.45 -21.98
CA SER A 180 -7.27 21.54 -22.22
C SER A 180 -6.68 22.02 -20.88
N PRO A 181 -5.91 21.16 -20.17
CA PRO A 181 -5.38 21.52 -18.87
C PRO A 181 -4.36 22.65 -18.98
N VAL A 182 -4.37 23.56 -18.00
CA VAL A 182 -3.39 24.66 -17.90
C VAL A 182 -2.01 24.15 -17.46
N SER A 183 -1.95 22.95 -16.86
CA SER A 183 -0.70 22.29 -16.50
C SER A 183 -0.83 20.77 -16.46
N GLN A 184 0.30 20.09 -16.64
CA GLN A 184 0.42 18.64 -16.62
C GLN A 184 1.51 18.21 -15.63
N GLU A 185 1.11 17.53 -14.56
CA GLU A 185 2.00 17.18 -13.46
C GLU A 185 2.55 15.75 -13.55
N GLN A 186 3.67 15.49 -12.88
CA GLN A 186 4.30 14.16 -12.88
C GLN A 186 3.73 13.22 -11.82
N SER A 187 2.93 13.72 -10.87
CA SER A 187 2.26 12.90 -9.87
C SER A 187 0.88 13.45 -9.48
N VAL A 188 0.04 12.57 -8.97
CA VAL A 188 -1.27 12.94 -8.40
C VAL A 188 -1.14 13.86 -7.19
N THR A 189 -0.05 13.72 -6.42
CA THR A 189 0.27 14.60 -5.28
C THR A 189 0.51 16.02 -5.74
N ASP A 190 1.19 16.22 -6.87
CA ASP A 190 1.46 17.54 -7.42
C ASP A 190 0.16 18.20 -7.91
N VAL A 191 -0.71 17.45 -8.60
CA VAL A 191 -2.06 17.91 -8.98
C VAL A 191 -2.84 18.35 -7.75
N ARG A 192 -2.92 17.48 -6.73
CA ARG A 192 -3.61 17.78 -5.47
C ARG A 192 -3.05 19.03 -4.81
N THR A 193 -1.73 19.18 -4.75
CA THR A 193 -1.07 20.32 -4.10
C THR A 193 -1.41 21.65 -4.79
N LYS A 194 -1.51 21.66 -6.12
CA LYS A 194 -1.92 22.87 -6.87
C LYS A 194 -3.39 23.24 -6.68
N VAL A 195 -4.25 22.24 -6.49
CA VAL A 195 -5.66 22.48 -6.12
C VAL A 195 -5.76 22.96 -4.67
N GLU A 196 -5.01 22.34 -3.75
CA GLU A 196 -4.93 22.78 -2.33
C GLU A 196 -4.48 24.24 -2.19
N SER A 197 -3.53 24.69 -3.03
CA SER A 197 -2.98 26.04 -2.98
C SER A 197 -3.81 27.09 -3.73
N GLY A 198 -4.82 26.66 -4.50
CA GLY A 198 -5.59 27.53 -5.39
C GLY A 198 -4.84 27.99 -6.65
N GLU A 199 -3.69 27.37 -6.97
CA GLU A 199 -3.02 27.57 -8.27
C GLU A 199 -3.88 26.99 -9.41
N ALA A 200 -4.63 25.93 -9.13
CA ALA A 200 -5.60 25.30 -10.01
C ALA A 200 -7.03 25.43 -9.44
N ASP A 201 -8.00 25.62 -10.33
CA ASP A 201 -9.42 25.68 -9.98
C ASP A 201 -10.02 24.26 -9.88
N ALA A 202 -9.41 23.30 -10.57
CA ALA A 202 -9.83 21.91 -10.57
C ALA A 202 -8.65 20.98 -10.90
N GLY A 203 -8.75 19.73 -10.47
CA GLY A 203 -7.83 18.68 -10.89
C GLY A 203 -8.43 17.29 -10.84
N LEU A 204 -7.82 16.36 -11.56
CA LEU A 204 -8.14 14.94 -11.46
C LEU A 204 -7.11 14.25 -10.57
N ALA A 205 -7.55 13.78 -9.41
CA ALA A 205 -6.73 13.07 -8.44
C ALA A 205 -7.41 11.79 -7.96
N TYR A 206 -6.66 10.84 -7.41
CA TYR A 206 -7.27 9.68 -6.77
C TYR A 206 -8.04 10.12 -5.51
N PHE A 207 -9.16 9.47 -5.21
CA PHE A 207 -9.91 9.82 -3.99
C PHE A 207 -9.07 9.68 -2.72
N THR A 208 -8.16 8.70 -2.69
CA THR A 208 -7.19 8.53 -1.60
C THR A 208 -6.33 9.77 -1.38
N ASP A 209 -5.94 10.45 -2.47
CA ASP A 209 -5.20 11.71 -2.40
C ASP A 209 -6.10 12.85 -1.93
N ALA A 210 -7.34 12.93 -2.42
CA ALA A 210 -8.31 13.92 -1.95
C ALA A 210 -8.56 13.81 -0.43
N LEU A 211 -8.65 12.58 0.11
CA LEU A 211 -8.77 12.35 1.55
C LEU A 211 -7.56 12.86 2.34
N LEU A 212 -6.34 12.74 1.79
CA LEU A 212 -5.12 13.25 2.44
C LEU A 212 -5.07 14.78 2.50
N ALA A 213 -5.66 15.47 1.53
CA ALA A 213 -5.82 16.93 1.57
C ALA A 213 -6.83 17.39 2.63
N GLY A 214 -7.70 16.49 3.10
CA GLY A 214 -8.73 16.77 4.10
C GLY A 214 -9.63 17.91 3.66
N GLU A 215 -9.83 18.88 4.55
CA GLU A 215 -10.74 20.01 4.36
C GLU A 215 -10.28 21.06 3.34
N LYS A 216 -9.08 20.93 2.78
CA LYS A 216 -8.52 21.89 1.82
C LYS A 216 -9.06 21.73 0.41
N VAL A 217 -9.51 20.53 0.07
CA VAL A 217 -10.11 20.22 -1.23
C VAL A 217 -11.48 19.58 -1.03
N GLU A 218 -12.34 19.73 -2.02
CA GLU A 218 -13.62 19.06 -2.09
C GLU A 218 -13.62 18.12 -3.29
N VAL A 219 -14.30 16.98 -3.15
CA VAL A 219 -14.50 16.03 -4.24
C VAL A 219 -15.83 16.36 -4.91
N VAL A 220 -15.79 16.61 -6.22
CA VAL A 220 -16.98 16.78 -7.06
C VAL A 220 -17.35 15.41 -7.62
N ASP A 221 -18.57 14.96 -7.34
CA ASP A 221 -19.10 13.73 -7.93
C ASP A 221 -19.50 13.99 -9.38
N VAL A 222 -18.79 13.34 -10.31
CA VAL A 222 -19.02 13.49 -11.76
C VAL A 222 -19.77 12.29 -12.33
N GLY A 223 -20.11 11.27 -11.52
CA GLY A 223 -20.69 10.00 -11.96
C GLY A 223 -19.80 9.23 -12.95
N GLY A 224 -19.85 7.90 -13.03
CA GLY A 224 -19.19 7.12 -14.09
C GLY A 224 -17.64 7.12 -14.15
N ILE A 225 -16.92 8.06 -13.51
CA ILE A 225 -15.45 8.02 -13.37
C ILE A 225 -15.02 6.84 -12.48
N VAL A 226 -15.93 6.36 -11.63
CA VAL A 226 -15.73 5.28 -10.65
C VAL A 226 -15.36 3.92 -11.27
N ASP A 227 -15.62 3.69 -12.55
CA ASP A 227 -15.33 2.41 -13.21
C ASP A 227 -14.01 2.41 -13.98
N ILE A 228 -13.45 3.60 -14.24
CA ILE A 228 -12.18 3.78 -14.94
C ILE A 228 -11.05 3.82 -13.91
N GLY A 229 -10.71 2.63 -13.39
CA GLY A 229 -9.73 2.49 -12.32
C GLY A 229 -8.51 1.66 -12.69
N THR A 230 -7.47 1.79 -11.87
CA THR A 230 -6.40 0.79 -11.84
C THR A 230 -6.85 -0.35 -10.92
N ALA A 231 -6.91 -1.57 -11.46
CA ALA A 231 -7.24 -2.79 -10.72
C ALA A 231 -6.15 -3.13 -9.70
N TYR A 232 -6.53 -3.28 -8.44
CA TYR A 232 -5.63 -3.66 -7.36
C TYR A 232 -5.76 -5.17 -7.13
N MET A 233 -4.61 -5.83 -6.97
CA MET A 233 -4.53 -7.28 -6.79
C MET A 233 -4.17 -7.61 -5.35
N LEU A 234 -4.76 -8.68 -4.81
CA LEU A 234 -4.50 -9.19 -3.48
C LEU A 234 -4.23 -10.69 -3.55
N ALA A 235 -3.22 -11.15 -2.82
CA ALA A 235 -2.90 -12.57 -2.69
C ALA A 235 -2.27 -12.88 -1.34
N ALA A 236 -2.53 -14.08 -0.82
CA ALA A 236 -1.66 -14.71 0.16
C ALA A 236 -0.40 -15.23 -0.56
N LEU A 237 0.75 -15.23 0.12
CA LEU A 237 1.99 -15.72 -0.46
C LEU A 237 2.21 -17.22 -0.17
N SER A 238 2.83 -17.96 -1.10
CA SER A 238 3.08 -19.40 -0.98
C SER A 238 3.98 -19.75 0.19
N ASP A 239 4.98 -18.90 0.42
CA ASP A 239 6.00 -19.06 1.44
C ASP A 239 5.64 -18.25 2.70
N ALA A 240 4.37 -17.86 2.84
CA ALA A 240 3.85 -17.12 3.98
C ALA A 240 4.17 -17.87 5.28
N PRO A 241 4.93 -17.27 6.22
CA PRO A 241 5.13 -17.87 7.53
C PRO A 241 3.81 -18.24 8.23
N ASN A 242 2.79 -17.39 8.10
CA ASN A 242 1.46 -17.53 8.67
C ASN A 242 0.39 -17.74 7.58
N VAL A 243 0.41 -18.91 6.93
CA VAL A 243 -0.51 -19.27 5.83
C VAL A 243 -1.99 -19.11 6.21
N HIS A 244 -2.39 -19.48 7.42
CA HIS A 244 -3.78 -19.37 7.86
C HIS A 244 -4.19 -17.90 8.03
N GLY A 245 -3.41 -17.11 8.79
CA GLY A 245 -3.67 -15.69 8.94
C GLY A 245 -3.63 -14.94 7.61
N ALA A 246 -2.79 -15.35 6.65
CA ALA A 246 -2.74 -14.78 5.32
C ALA A 246 -4.07 -14.96 4.58
N LYS A 247 -4.60 -16.19 4.56
CA LYS A 247 -5.89 -16.49 3.91
C LYS A 247 -7.04 -15.76 4.59
N ASP A 248 -7.10 -15.81 5.91
CA ASP A 248 -8.18 -15.16 6.68
C ASP A 248 -8.14 -13.63 6.53
N PHE A 249 -6.96 -13.03 6.40
CA PHE A 249 -6.84 -11.60 6.10
C PHE A 249 -7.30 -11.27 4.68
N VAL A 250 -6.94 -12.10 3.68
CA VAL A 250 -7.45 -11.95 2.31
C VAL A 250 -8.98 -12.02 2.29
N GLU A 251 -9.56 -12.99 2.99
CA GLU A 251 -11.01 -13.13 3.13
C GLU A 251 -11.64 -11.90 3.82
N ALA A 252 -11.03 -11.39 4.88
CA ALA A 252 -11.50 -10.18 5.56
C ALA A 252 -11.49 -8.94 4.65
N VAL A 253 -10.50 -8.80 3.77
CA VAL A 253 -10.45 -7.70 2.78
C VAL A 253 -11.51 -7.89 1.69
N MET A 254 -11.78 -9.12 1.28
CA MET A 254 -12.76 -9.45 0.24
C MET A 254 -14.21 -9.55 0.76
N SER A 255 -14.43 -9.56 2.08
CA SER A 255 -15.77 -9.63 2.68
C SER A 255 -16.60 -8.38 2.34
N PRO A 256 -17.95 -8.46 2.39
CA PRO A 256 -18.80 -7.29 2.21
C PRO A 256 -18.41 -6.11 3.11
N GLU A 257 -18.12 -6.36 4.39
CA GLU A 257 -17.70 -5.35 5.36
C GLU A 257 -16.30 -4.78 5.03
N GLY A 258 -15.40 -5.62 4.52
CA GLY A 258 -14.08 -5.20 4.03
C GLY A 258 -14.18 -4.27 2.83
N GLN A 259 -15.05 -4.62 1.89
CA GLN A 259 -15.36 -3.81 0.70
C GLN A 259 -16.05 -2.49 1.08
N GLU A 260 -16.93 -2.49 2.09
CA GLU A 260 -17.51 -1.25 2.61
C GLU A 260 -16.46 -0.34 3.25
N ILE A 261 -15.48 -0.89 3.98
CA ILE A 261 -14.36 -0.11 4.51
C ILE A 261 -13.57 0.50 3.34
N LEU A 262 -13.20 -0.29 2.32
CA LEU A 262 -12.49 0.19 1.14
C LEU A 262 -13.25 1.30 0.40
N ALA A 263 -14.57 1.17 0.26
CA ALA A 263 -15.44 2.17 -0.36
C ALA A 263 -15.43 3.50 0.41
N ARG A 264 -15.45 3.48 1.75
CA ARG A 264 -15.30 4.71 2.57
C ARG A 264 -13.97 5.40 2.37
N TYR A 265 -12.92 4.64 2.03
CA TYR A 265 -11.61 5.16 1.66
C TYR A 265 -11.46 5.48 0.17
N GLY A 266 -12.55 5.39 -0.61
CA GLY A 266 -12.62 5.80 -2.01
C GLY A 266 -12.23 4.79 -3.06
N PHE A 267 -11.97 3.56 -2.64
CA PHE A 267 -11.73 2.51 -3.61
C PHE A 267 -13.06 1.99 -4.17
N GLY A 268 -13.10 1.76 -5.48
CA GLY A 268 -14.26 1.18 -6.16
C GLY A 268 -14.29 -0.34 -6.04
N SER A 269 -15.46 -0.94 -6.24
CA SER A 269 -15.60 -2.39 -6.30
C SER A 269 -14.76 -2.98 -7.44
N SER A 270 -14.08 -4.10 -7.18
CA SER A 270 -13.61 -4.93 -8.29
C SER A 270 -14.81 -5.58 -8.97
N GLY A 271 -14.80 -5.68 -10.30
CA GLY A 271 -15.96 -6.16 -11.08
C GLY A 271 -16.28 -7.65 -10.92
N SER A 272 -15.86 -8.30 -9.84
CA SER A 272 -16.12 -9.72 -9.57
C SER A 272 -16.92 -9.89 -8.29
N VAL A 273 -18.17 -9.42 -8.31
CA VAL A 273 -19.21 -10.12 -7.58
C VAL A 273 -19.48 -11.39 -8.37
N ALA A 274 -18.78 -12.48 -8.03
CA ALA A 274 -19.24 -13.81 -8.40
C ALA A 274 -20.53 -14.07 -7.60
N GLY A 275 -21.64 -13.55 -8.13
CA GLY A 275 -22.98 -13.77 -7.63
C GLY A 275 -23.72 -14.73 -8.56
N LYS A 276 -23.76 -16.00 -8.16
CA LYS A 276 -25.01 -16.80 -8.05
C LYS A 276 -24.72 -18.16 -7.45
#